data_AF-A0A8T7D525-F1
#
_entry.id   AF-A0A8T7D525-F1
#
_cell.length_a   1.000
_cell.length_b   1.000
_cell.length_c   1.000
_cell.angle_alpha   90.00
_cell.angle_beta   90.00
_cell.angle_gamma   90.00
#
_symmetry.space_group_name_H-M   'P 1'
#
loop_
_entity.id
_entity.type
_entity.pdbx_description
1 polymer ?
#
loop_
_entity_poly.entity_id
_entity_poly.type
_entity_poly.pdbx_seq_one_letter_code
_entity_poly.pdbx_strand_id
1 'polypeptide(L)'
;MDIQFPAVFEPQEPSGFFVRFVDIPEAITQGEDRIECEYNGAEVLSLILEEYFETEREIPRPSANVKNAHYIAPDAEIQAALLNRWAKNNLPSNGHVVIAPPPTTKECFTKAGQAMATG
;
A
#
# COMPACT_ATOMS: atom_id res chain seq x y z
N MET A 1 -5.65 2.99 8.96
CA MET A 1 -5.32 2.86 7.53
C MET A 1 -4.69 1.50 7.39
N ASP A 2 -5.12 0.69 6.43
CA ASP A 2 -4.70 -0.71 6.33
C ASP A 2 -3.95 -0.90 5.00
N ILE A 3 -2.64 -1.14 5.06
CA ILE A 3 -1.82 -1.40 3.87
C ILE A 3 -1.90 -2.89 3.60
N GLN A 4 -2.56 -3.28 2.52
CA GLN A 4 -2.80 -4.69 2.22
C GLN A 4 -2.19 -5.08 0.88
N PHE A 5 -1.54 -6.24 0.85
CA PHE A 5 -0.97 -6.83 -0.36
C PHE A 5 -1.89 -7.92 -0.91
N PRO A 6 -2.10 -7.95 -2.24
CA PRO A 6 -2.89 -9.00 -2.89
C PRO A 6 -2.17 -10.35 -2.86
N ALA A 7 -2.81 -11.34 -2.26
CA ALA A 7 -2.41 -12.74 -2.27
C ALA A 7 -3.38 -13.59 -3.08
N VAL A 8 -2.86 -14.63 -3.72
CA VAL A 8 -3.66 -15.66 -4.41
C VAL A 8 -3.62 -16.92 -3.57
N PHE A 9 -4.79 -17.47 -3.28
CA PHE A 9 -4.95 -18.73 -2.55
C PHE A 9 -5.26 -19.81 -3.59
N GLU A 10 -4.36 -20.77 -3.73
CA GLU A 10 -4.47 -21.88 -4.68
C GLU A 10 -4.80 -23.16 -3.92
N PRO A 11 -6.01 -23.73 -4.10
CA PRO A 11 -6.38 -24.99 -3.45
C PRO A 11 -5.38 -26.10 -3.75
N GLN A 12 -5.03 -26.87 -2.72
CA GLN A 12 -4.14 -28.02 -2.82
C GLN A 12 -4.89 -29.32 -2.50
N GLU A 13 -4.37 -30.44 -3.01
CA GLU A 13 -4.85 -31.78 -2.68
C GLU A 13 -4.00 -32.39 -1.55
N PRO A 14 -4.60 -33.10 -0.57
CA PRO A 14 -6.02 -33.41 -0.42
C PRO A 14 -6.86 -32.28 0.22
N SER A 15 -6.21 -31.29 0.83
CA SER A 15 -6.84 -30.12 1.44
C SER A 15 -5.85 -28.95 1.55
N GLY A 16 -6.37 -27.78 1.93
CA GLY A 16 -5.58 -26.59 2.17
C GLY A 16 -5.34 -25.73 0.94
N PHE A 17 -4.54 -24.69 1.13
CA PHE A 17 -4.23 -23.69 0.12
C PHE A 17 -2.75 -23.35 0.16
N PHE A 18 -2.17 -23.22 -1.02
CA PHE A 18 -0.90 -22.53 -1.23
C PHE A 18 -1.18 -21.04 -1.39
N VAL A 19 -0.43 -20.20 -0.69
CA VAL A 19 -0.60 -18.75 -0.66
C VAL A 19 0.64 -18.10 -1.25
N ARG A 20 0.45 -17.21 -2.22
CA ARG A 20 1.52 -16.38 -2.80
C ARG A 20 1.09 -14.94 -2.97
N PHE A 21 1.97 -14.01 -2.65
CA PHE A 21 1.73 -12.59 -2.89
C PHE A 21 2.08 -12.21 -4.33
N VAL A 22 1.21 -11.40 -4.96
CA VAL A 22 1.36 -11.02 -6.39
C VAL A 22 2.57 -10.09 -6.58
N ASP A 23 2.75 -9.16 -5.65
CA ASP A 23 3.81 -8.14 -5.73
C ASP A 23 5.12 -8.60 -5.07
N ILE A 24 5.08 -9.67 -4.27
CA ILE A 24 6.21 -10.18 -3.47
C ILE A 24 6.26 -11.71 -3.63
N PRO A 25 6.81 -12.21 -4.76
CA PRO A 25 6.76 -13.63 -5.10
C PRO A 25 7.53 -14.54 -4.13
N GLU A 26 8.45 -13.98 -3.33
CA GLU A 26 9.17 -14.70 -2.27
C GLU A 26 8.32 -14.92 -1.01
N ALA A 27 7.26 -14.12 -0.80
CA ALA A 27 6.33 -14.31 0.29
C ALA A 27 5.34 -15.42 -0.07
N ILE A 28 5.67 -16.63 0.35
CA ILE A 28 4.89 -17.84 0.13
C ILE A 28 4.61 -18.56 1.44
N THR A 29 3.41 -19.10 1.57
CA THR A 29 3.03 -19.90 2.74
C THR A 29 1.88 -20.85 2.38
N GLN A 30 1.34 -21.56 3.36
CA GLN A 30 0.19 -22.45 3.20
C GLN A 30 -0.66 -22.47 4.46
N GLY A 31 -1.89 -22.96 4.34
CA GLY A 31 -2.78 -23.23 5.48
C GLY A 31 -3.94 -24.13 5.06
N GLU A 32 -4.60 -24.76 6.04
CA GLU A 32 -5.72 -25.68 5.81
C GLU A 32 -7.01 -24.93 5.46
N ASP A 33 -7.21 -23.78 6.09
CA ASP A 33 -8.38 -22.94 5.88
C ASP A 33 -8.01 -21.47 5.67
N ARG A 34 -9.01 -20.67 5.32
CA ARG A 34 -8.83 -19.26 5.02
C ARG A 34 -8.26 -18.47 6.20
N ILE A 35 -8.67 -18.76 7.44
CA ILE A 35 -8.22 -18.03 8.63
C ILE A 35 -6.73 -18.31 8.86
N GLU A 36 -6.34 -19.57 8.77
CA GLU A 36 -4.93 -19.97 8.87
C GLU A 36 -4.09 -19.36 7.75
N CYS A 37 -4.58 -19.37 6.50
CA CYS A 37 -3.88 -18.73 5.38
C CYS A 37 -3.74 -17.22 5.55
N GLU A 38 -4.73 -16.53 6.11
CA GLU A 38 -4.66 -15.09 6.40
C GLU A 38 -3.63 -14.81 7.51
N TYR A 39 -3.61 -15.61 8.59
CA TYR A 39 -2.65 -15.50 9.68
C TYR A 39 -1.21 -15.77 9.21
N ASN A 40 -0.98 -16.94 8.60
CA ASN A 40 0.33 -17.33 8.07
C ASN A 40 0.78 -16.37 6.97
N GLY A 41 -0.16 -15.85 6.17
CA GLY A 41 0.08 -14.86 5.13
C GLY A 41 0.58 -13.54 5.69
N ALA A 42 -0.01 -13.06 6.79
CA ALA A 42 0.43 -11.85 7.47
C ALA A 42 1.84 -12.02 8.07
N GLU A 43 2.13 -13.18 8.67
CA GLU A 43 3.45 -13.48 9.24
C GLU A 43 4.55 -13.51 8.16
N VAL A 44 4.36 -14.28 7.06
CA VAL A 44 5.37 -14.36 6.00
C VAL A 44 5.54 -13.04 5.27
N LEU A 45 4.45 -12.29 5.05
CA LEU A 45 4.52 -10.97 4.43
C LEU A 45 5.35 -10.01 5.28
N SER A 46 5.13 -10.00 6.60
CA SER A 46 5.85 -9.16 7.54
C SER A 46 7.34 -9.50 7.55
N LEU A 47 7.68 -10.79 7.60
CA LEU A 47 9.06 -11.27 7.59
C LEU A 47 9.82 -10.86 6.32
N ILE A 48 9.22 -11.03 5.14
CA ILE A 48 9.87 -10.67 3.87
C ILE A 48 10.01 -9.15 3.73
N LEU A 49 9.01 -8.39 4.19
CA LEU A 49 9.10 -6.92 4.17
C LEU A 49 10.17 -6.40 5.14
N GLU A 50 10.33 -7.03 6.31
CA GLU A 50 11.42 -6.74 7.25
C GLU A 50 12.79 -6.96 6.59
N GLU A 51 12.99 -8.10 5.92
CA GLU A 51 14.22 -8.36 5.15
C GLU A 51 14.46 -7.25 4.11
N TYR A 52 13.42 -6.79 3.41
CA TYR A 52 13.56 -5.70 2.43
C TYR A 52 13.96 -4.38 3.09
N PHE A 53 13.54 -4.11 4.33
CA PHE A 53 14.02 -2.98 5.10
C PHE A 53 15.49 -3.14 5.50
N GLU A 54 15.86 -4.29 6.05
CA GLU A 54 17.23 -4.58 6.53
C GLU A 54 18.27 -4.55 5.39
N THR A 55 17.88 -5.02 4.21
CA THR A 55 18.75 -5.10 3.03
C THR A 55 18.63 -3.88 2.12
N GLU A 56 17.91 -2.84 2.54
CA GLU A 56 17.64 -1.61 1.78
C GLU A 56 17.01 -1.83 0.39
N ARG A 57 16.41 -3.01 0.13
CA ARG A 57 15.73 -3.32 -1.12
C ARG A 57 14.57 -2.36 -1.39
N GLU A 58 14.24 -2.18 -2.67
CA GLU A 58 13.03 -1.45 -3.05
C GLU A 58 11.79 -2.22 -2.60
N ILE A 59 10.86 -1.52 -1.94
CA ILE A 59 9.61 -2.12 -1.48
C ILE A 59 8.49 -1.74 -2.46
N PRO A 60 7.87 -2.74 -3.14
CA PRO A 60 6.82 -2.47 -4.10
C PRO A 60 5.58 -1.89 -3.43
N ARG A 61 4.82 -1.09 -4.19
CA ARG A 61 3.47 -0.68 -3.79
C ARG A 61 2.51 -1.86 -4.01
N PRO A 62 1.56 -2.11 -3.10
CA PRO A 62 0.55 -3.13 -3.32
C PRO A 62 -0.30 -2.85 -4.57
N SER A 63 -0.51 -3.87 -5.39
CA SER A 63 -1.38 -3.80 -6.56
C SER A 63 -2.85 -3.75 -6.15
N ALA A 64 -3.57 -2.75 -6.67
CA ALA A 64 -5.01 -2.58 -6.43
C ALA A 64 -5.85 -3.34 -7.48
N ASN A 65 -7.07 -3.74 -7.08
CA ASN A 65 -8.07 -4.38 -7.95
C ASN A 65 -7.59 -5.67 -8.66
N VAL A 66 -6.75 -6.46 -7.99
CA VAL A 66 -6.33 -7.76 -8.51
C VAL A 66 -7.51 -8.74 -8.41
N LYS A 67 -7.92 -9.30 -9.54
CA LYS A 67 -9.07 -10.21 -9.61
C LYS A 67 -8.81 -11.46 -8.76
N ASN A 68 -9.80 -11.83 -7.94
CA ASN A 68 -9.78 -12.99 -7.05
C ASN A 68 -8.64 -12.98 -5.99
N ALA A 69 -8.07 -11.82 -5.68
CA ALA A 69 -7.05 -11.72 -4.65
C ALA A 69 -7.65 -11.58 -3.25
N HIS A 70 -6.96 -12.16 -2.28
CA HIS A 70 -7.14 -11.96 -0.84
C HIS A 70 -6.19 -10.86 -0.40
N TYR A 71 -6.70 -9.77 0.15
CA TYR A 71 -5.88 -8.64 0.58
C TYR A 71 -5.48 -8.84 2.04
N ILE A 72 -4.19 -9.05 2.28
CA ILE A 72 -3.63 -9.34 3.61
C ILE A 72 -2.71 -8.19 4.01
N ALA A 73 -2.90 -7.71 5.23
CA ALA A 73 -2.04 -6.70 5.82
C ALA A 73 -0.84 -7.36 6.54
N PRO A 74 0.36 -6.76 6.49
CA PRO A 74 1.42 -7.15 7.41
C PRO A 74 1.13 -6.59 8.81
N ASP A 75 1.97 -6.94 9.77
CA ASP A 75 1.87 -6.47 11.14
C ASP A 75 1.98 -4.95 11.25
N ALA A 76 1.38 -4.41 12.31
CA ALA A 76 1.23 -2.96 12.48
C ALA A 76 2.57 -2.19 12.45
N GLU A 77 3.64 -2.80 12.94
CA GLU A 77 5.00 -2.23 12.89
C GLU A 77 5.47 -2.06 11.44
N ILE A 78 5.35 -3.11 10.63
CA ILE A 78 5.68 -3.06 9.20
C ILE A 78 4.79 -2.06 8.48
N GLN A 79 3.50 -2.00 8.78
CA GLN A 79 2.61 -0.99 8.20
C GLN A 79 3.08 0.45 8.50
N ALA A 80 3.50 0.72 9.74
CA ALA A 80 4.04 2.02 10.12
C ALA A 80 5.38 2.32 9.39
N ALA A 81 6.26 1.33 9.27
CA ALA A 81 7.52 1.46 8.55
C ALA A 81 7.30 1.77 7.05
N LEU A 82 6.36 1.10 6.41
CA LEU A 82 5.98 1.35 5.01
C LEU A 82 5.49 2.77 4.80
N LEU A 83 4.58 3.26 5.67
CA LEU A 83 4.09 4.65 5.61
C LEU A 83 5.25 5.64 5.71
N ASN A 84 6.17 5.44 6.65
CA ASN A 84 7.32 6.30 6.83
C ASN A 84 8.25 6.30 5.61
N ARG A 85 8.55 5.11 5.04
CA ARG A 85 9.41 5.00 3.85
C ARG A 85 8.80 5.69 2.64
N TRP A 86 7.51 5.48 2.42
CA TRP A 86 6.79 6.09 1.31
C TRP A 86 6.57 7.59 1.46
N ALA A 87 6.35 8.08 2.69
CA ALA A 87 6.26 9.51 2.96
C ALA A 87 7.59 10.21 2.64
N LYS A 88 8.73 9.64 3.06
CA LYS A 88 10.07 10.17 2.78
C LYS A 88 10.35 10.27 1.28
N ASN A 89 9.96 9.24 0.51
CA ASN A 89 10.17 9.23 -0.95
C ASN A 89 9.28 10.23 -1.71
N ASN A 90 8.19 10.69 -1.08
CA ASN A 90 7.30 11.70 -1.64
C ASN A 90 7.69 13.14 -1.23
N LEU A 91 8.66 13.31 -0.33
CA LEU A 91 9.19 14.62 0.04
C LEU A 91 10.28 15.02 -0.96
N PRO A 92 10.27 16.25 -1.51
CA PRO A 92 11.38 16.74 -2.31
C PRO A 92 12.66 16.71 -1.46
N SER A 93 13.75 16.19 -2.02
CA SER A 93 15.06 16.04 -1.35
C SER A 93 15.65 17.35 -0.81
N ASN A 94 15.06 18.49 -1.17
CA ASN A 94 15.31 19.80 -0.57
C ASN A 94 14.07 20.22 0.25
N GLY A 95 14.18 20.13 1.59
CA GLY A 95 13.11 20.34 2.57
C GLY A 95 12.54 21.75 2.69
N HIS A 96 12.17 22.38 1.58
CA HIS A 96 11.27 23.52 1.57
C HIS A 96 9.85 23.01 1.31
N VAL A 97 9.06 22.89 2.38
CA VAL A 97 7.61 22.86 2.26
C VAL A 97 7.20 24.20 1.69
N VAL A 98 6.95 24.28 0.39
CA VAL A 98 6.27 25.44 -0.21
C VAL A 98 4.82 25.32 0.24
N ILE A 99 4.53 25.83 1.43
CA ILE A 99 3.16 26.12 1.82
C ILE A 99 2.72 27.21 0.86
N ALA A 100 1.95 26.83 -0.18
CA ALA A 100 1.33 27.82 -1.03
C ALA A 100 0.56 28.78 -0.10
N PRO A 101 0.85 30.09 -0.10
CA PRO A 101 0.10 31.02 0.72
C PRO A 101 -1.38 30.88 0.37
N PRO A 102 -2.30 30.97 1.35
CA PRO A 102 -3.73 30.93 1.06
C PRO A 102 -4.05 31.96 -0.02
N PRO A 103 -4.88 31.62 -1.02
CA PRO A 103 -5.19 32.52 -2.11
C PRO A 103 -5.69 33.84 -1.52
N THR A 104 -5.00 34.93 -1.85
CA THR A 104 -5.43 36.24 -1.38
C THR A 104 -6.79 36.56 -1.98
N THR A 105 -7.63 37.24 -1.22
CA THR A 105 -9.05 37.51 -1.52
C THR A 105 -9.30 38.08 -2.92
N LYS A 106 -8.28 38.67 -3.57
CA LYS A 106 -8.34 39.16 -4.95
C LYS A 106 -8.50 38.07 -6.01
N GLU A 107 -8.02 36.85 -5.78
CA GLU A 107 -8.15 35.74 -6.74
C GLU A 107 -9.56 35.12 -6.78
N CYS A 108 -10.32 35.21 -5.68
CA CYS A 108 -11.71 34.75 -5.62
C CYS A 108 -12.66 35.58 -6.50
N PHE A 109 -12.43 36.89 -6.61
CA PHE A 109 -13.34 37.79 -7.34
C PHE A 109 -13.22 37.65 -8.86
N THR A 110 -12.05 37.28 -9.39
CA THR A 110 -11.88 37.12 -10.85
C THR A 110 -12.67 35.93 -11.41
N LYS A 111 -12.79 34.84 -10.63
CA LYS A 111 -13.61 33.68 -11.03
C LYS A 111 -15.12 33.91 -10.87
N ALA A 112 -15.55 34.74 -9.93
CA ALA A 112 -16.96 35.10 -9.78
C ALA A 112 -17.46 36.07 -10.86
N GLY A 113 -16.59 36.96 -11.36
CA GLY A 113 -16.94 37.93 -12.40
C GLY A 113 -17.05 37.35 -13.81
N GLN A 114 -16.38 36.24 -14.12
CA GLN A 114 -16.42 35.60 -15.44
C GLN A 114 -17.64 34.69 -15.65
N ALA A 115 -18.32 34.26 -14.58
CA ALA A 115 -19.50 33.40 -14.67
C ALA A 115 -20.81 34.12 -15.01
N MET A 116 -20.82 35.45 -15.10
CA MET A 116 -22.03 36.25 -15.38
C MET A 116 -22.02 36.94 -16.77
N ALA A 117 -21.04 36.63 -17.63
CA ALA A 117 -20.90 37.25 -18.96
C ALA A 117 -21.08 36.28 -20.14
N THR A 118 -21.57 35.07 -19.91
CA THR A 118 -21.94 34.13 -20.99
C THR A 118 -23.28 33.47 -20.69
N GLY A 119 -24.34 34.07 -21.25
CA GLY A 119 -25.60 33.39 -21.58
C GLY A 119 -26.63 33.32 -20.48
#